data_AF-A0A1Z4NCG7-F1
#
_entry.id   AF-A0A1Z4NCG7-F1
#
_cell.length_a   1.000
_cell.length_b   1.000
_cell.length_c   1.000
_cell.angle_alpha   90.00
_cell.angle_beta   90.00
_cell.angle_gamma   90.00
#
_symmetry.space_group_name_H-M   'P 1'
#
loop_
_entity.id
_entity.type
_entity.pdbx_description
1 polymer ?
#
loop_
_entity_poly.entity_id
_entity_poly.type
_entity_poly.pdbx_seq_one_letter_code
_entity_poly.pdbx_strand_id
1 'polypeptide(L)'
;MMGIEPIHFVVLLREETMPDMTKLDLTKLDATMIVPLLYLGLAGAYLLVMPILVINYLNLRWYSASSVERLFMYFLVFFFFPGLLVLSPIINFRPRRRRIEA
;
A
#
# COMPACT_ATOMS: atom_id res chain seq x y z
N MET A 1 37.15 62.19 5.61
CA MET A 1 37.36 60.92 6.33
C MET A 1 36.06 60.64 7.06
N MET A 2 35.22 59.71 6.62
CA MET A 2 35.36 58.28 6.94
C MET A 2 34.48 57.47 5.96
N GLY A 3 35.10 56.47 5.33
CA GLY A 3 34.51 55.65 4.28
C GLY A 3 33.40 54.75 4.80
N ILE A 4 32.37 54.60 3.97
CA ILE A 4 31.25 53.68 4.17
C ILE A 4 31.78 52.28 3.81
N GLU A 5 31.91 51.42 4.83
CA GLU A 5 32.45 50.07 4.69
C GLU A 5 31.53 49.19 3.80
N PRO A 6 32.05 48.58 2.72
CA PRO A 6 31.27 47.74 1.80
C PRO A 6 30.93 46.34 2.36
N ILE A 7 31.14 46.13 3.67
CA ILE A 7 31.07 44.80 4.30
C ILE A 7 29.61 44.29 4.38
N HIS A 8 28.64 45.19 4.58
CA HIS A 8 27.22 44.79 4.62
C HIS A 8 26.71 44.25 3.27
N PHE A 9 27.24 44.73 2.15
CA PHE A 9 26.82 44.24 0.83
C PHE A 9 27.45 42.87 0.50
N VAL A 10 28.68 42.64 0.95
CA VAL A 10 29.38 41.35 0.78
C VAL A 10 28.80 40.26 1.68
N VAL A 11 28.29 40.62 2.87
CA VAL A 11 27.63 39.67 3.78
C VAL A 11 26.29 39.19 3.23
N LEU A 12 25.51 40.07 2.58
CA LEU A 12 24.22 39.68 1.97
C LEU A 12 24.38 38.77 0.73
N LEU A 13 25.52 38.81 0.05
CA LEU A 13 25.82 37.90 -1.07
C LEU A 13 26.41 36.55 -0.63
N ARG A 14 26.71 36.36 0.67
CA ARG A 14 27.34 35.15 1.22
C ARG A 14 26.34 34.14 1.82
N GLU A 15 25.08 34.53 2.02
CA GLU A 15 24.03 33.62 2.53
C GLU A 15 23.37 32.76 1.44
N GLU A 16 23.47 33.12 0.16
CA GLU A 16 22.80 32.41 -0.94
C GLU A 16 23.58 31.21 -1.50
N THR A 17 24.85 31.01 -1.13
CA THR A 17 25.73 30.00 -1.78
C THR A 17 26.37 28.99 -0.83
N MET A 18 25.66 28.55 0.22
CA MET A 18 26.08 27.37 0.97
C MET A 18 24.98 26.30 0.96
N PRO A 19 25.09 25.26 0.13
CA PRO A 19 24.29 24.06 0.33
C PRO A 19 24.71 23.46 1.68
N ASP A 20 23.77 23.41 2.61
CA ASP A 20 23.92 22.75 3.91
C ASP A 20 24.14 21.25 3.69
N MET A 21 25.41 20.85 3.57
CA MET A 21 25.84 19.46 3.43
C MET A 21 25.84 18.70 4.78
N THR A 22 25.42 19.33 5.89
CA THR A 22 25.34 18.65 7.19
C THR A 22 24.04 17.89 7.41
N LYS A 23 23.01 18.17 6.60
CA LYS A 23 21.90 17.25 6.36
C LYS A 23 22.28 16.35 5.19
N LEU A 24 23.19 15.43 5.48
CA LEU A 24 23.42 14.26 4.63
C LEU A 24 22.03 13.69 4.28
N ASP A 25 21.81 13.46 2.99
CA ASP A 25 20.76 12.76 2.23
C ASP A 25 20.01 11.55 2.86
N LEU A 26 19.85 11.52 4.18
CA LEU A 26 19.23 10.51 5.01
C LEU A 26 17.72 10.77 5.16
N THR A 27 17.25 11.95 4.72
CA THR A 27 15.84 12.27 4.47
C THR A 27 15.44 12.06 3.00
N LYS A 28 16.24 11.39 2.16
CA LYS A 28 15.87 11.09 0.74
C LYS A 28 14.61 10.23 0.58
N LEU A 29 14.10 9.66 1.67
CA LEU A 29 12.71 9.24 1.75
C LEU A 29 11.89 10.41 2.30
N ASP A 30 11.74 11.46 1.50
CA ASP A 30 10.85 12.56 1.87
C ASP A 30 9.41 12.04 2.00
N ALA A 31 8.57 12.72 2.77
CA ALA A 31 7.15 12.38 2.88
C ALA A 31 6.50 12.21 1.49
N THR A 32 6.97 12.99 0.51
CA THR A 32 6.60 12.90 -0.91
C THR A 32 6.84 11.53 -1.54
N MET A 33 7.85 10.76 -1.12
CA MET A 33 8.16 9.41 -1.63
C MET A 33 7.64 8.30 -0.71
N ILE A 34 7.66 8.50 0.61
CA ILE A 34 7.14 7.52 1.59
C ILE A 34 5.63 7.34 1.44
N VAL A 35 4.89 8.44 1.32
CA VAL A 35 3.43 8.41 1.32
C VAL A 35 2.87 7.62 0.11
N PRO A 36 3.31 7.85 -1.15
CA PRO A 36 2.88 7.04 -2.28
C PRO A 36 3.27 5.56 -2.14
N LEU A 37 4.47 5.26 -1.63
CA LEU A 37 4.90 3.87 -1.44
C LEU A 37 4.05 3.15 -0.40
N LEU A 38 3.68 3.84 0.68
CA LEU A 38 2.76 3.33 1.69
C LEU A 38 1.38 3.07 1.08
N TYR A 39 0.82 4.02 0.33
CA TYR A 39 -0.46 3.84 -0.35
C TYR A 39 -0.41 2.71 -1.38
N LEU A 40 0.69 2.57 -2.11
CA LEU A 40 0.90 1.46 -3.05
C LEU A 40 0.92 0.12 -2.31
N GLY A 41 1.63 0.05 -1.17
CA GLY A 41 1.66 -1.14 -0.32
C GLY A 41 0.28 -1.49 0.24
N LEU A 42 -0.44 -0.50 0.77
CA LEU A 42 -1.80 -0.68 1.28
C LEU A 42 -2.78 -1.07 0.17
N ALA A 43 -2.69 -0.42 -1.00
CA ALA A 43 -3.52 -0.75 -2.16
C ALA A 43 -3.23 -2.17 -2.65
N GLY A 44 -1.97 -2.57 -2.76
CA GLY A 44 -1.58 -3.93 -3.11
C GLY A 44 -2.07 -4.96 -2.10
N ALA A 45 -1.96 -4.66 -0.80
CA ALA A 45 -2.48 -5.51 0.26
C ALA A 45 -4.01 -5.65 0.19
N TYR A 46 -4.72 -4.55 -0.07
CA TYR A 46 -6.18 -4.52 -0.15
C TYR A 46 -6.75 -5.12 -1.45
N LEU A 47 -6.09 -4.94 -2.59
CA LEU A 47 -6.58 -5.42 -3.89
C LEU A 47 -6.14 -6.83 -4.25
N LEU A 48 -5.02 -7.32 -3.72
CA LEU A 48 -4.49 -8.65 -4.07
C LEU A 48 -4.37 -9.56 -2.85
N VAL A 49 -3.62 -9.15 -1.83
CA VAL A 49 -3.28 -10.04 -0.70
C VAL A 49 -4.53 -10.45 0.09
N MET A 50 -5.30 -9.47 0.56
CA MET A 50 -6.51 -9.73 1.35
C MET A 50 -7.59 -10.49 0.56
N PRO A 51 -7.92 -10.13 -0.70
CA PRO A 51 -8.86 -10.88 -1.53
C PRO A 51 -8.45 -12.33 -1.74
N ILE A 52 -7.17 -12.64 -1.94
CA ILE A 52 -6.67 -14.02 -2.04
C ILE A 52 -6.96 -14.78 -0.74
N LEU A 53 -6.68 -14.19 0.42
CA LEU A 53 -6.93 -14.81 1.72
C LEU A 53 -8.43 -15.06 1.94
N VAL A 54 -9.26 -14.07 1.63
CA VAL A 54 -10.73 -14.17 1.75
C VAL A 54 -11.25 -15.29 0.86
N ILE A 55 -10.85 -15.34 -0.40
CA ILE A 55 -11.26 -16.39 -1.33
C ILE A 55 -10.90 -17.79 -0.82
N ASN A 56 -9.68 -17.98 -0.29
CA ASN A 56 -9.28 -19.25 0.30
C ASN A 56 -10.14 -19.60 1.53
N TYR A 57 -10.37 -18.62 2.41
CA TYR A 57 -11.22 -18.79 3.58
C TYR A 57 -12.65 -19.20 3.21
N LEU A 58 -13.24 -18.54 2.19
CA LEU A 58 -14.55 -18.89 1.66
C LEU A 58 -14.56 -20.31 1.12
N ASN A 59 -13.60 -20.69 0.28
CA ASN A 59 -13.54 -22.02 -0.32
C ASN A 59 -13.46 -23.15 0.74
N LEU A 60 -12.72 -22.93 1.84
CA LEU A 60 -12.57 -23.92 2.90
C LEU A 60 -13.85 -24.11 3.74
N ARG A 61 -14.57 -23.02 4.05
CA ARG A 61 -15.64 -23.05 5.07
C ARG A 61 -17.04 -22.81 4.54
N TRP A 62 -17.22 -22.52 3.26
CA TRP A 62 -18.52 -22.14 2.67
C TRP A 62 -19.67 -23.07 3.07
N TYR A 63 -19.45 -24.39 3.00
CA TYR A 63 -20.48 -25.40 3.25
C TYR A 63 -20.65 -25.76 4.73
N SER A 64 -19.72 -25.38 5.61
CA SER A 64 -19.72 -25.75 7.03
C SER A 64 -19.88 -24.56 7.99
N ALA A 65 -19.94 -23.34 7.47
CA ALA A 65 -19.99 -22.12 8.28
C ALA A 65 -21.29 -21.99 9.10
N SER A 66 -21.15 -21.51 10.34
CA SER A 66 -22.28 -21.14 11.21
C SER A 66 -22.99 -19.86 10.72
N SER A 67 -24.20 -19.56 11.20
CA SER A 67 -24.97 -18.38 10.75
C SER A 67 -24.24 -17.05 10.98
N VAL A 68 -23.61 -16.87 12.14
CA VAL A 68 -22.83 -15.66 12.47
C VAL A 68 -21.57 -15.58 11.61
N GLU A 69 -20.88 -16.71 11.43
CA GLU A 69 -19.69 -16.77 10.59
C GLU A 69 -20.01 -16.44 9.13
N ARG A 70 -21.16 -16.93 8.62
CA ARG A 70 -21.60 -16.63 7.26
C ARG A 70 -21.94 -15.15 7.07
N LEU A 71 -22.49 -14.48 8.08
CA LEU A 71 -22.66 -13.03 8.06
C LEU A 71 -21.30 -12.31 7.92
N PHE A 72 -20.32 -12.73 8.70
CA PHE A 72 -18.96 -12.18 8.62
C PHE A 72 -18.31 -12.46 7.26
N MET A 73 -18.50 -13.66 6.70
CA MET A 73 -18.03 -13.99 5.34
C MET A 73 -18.61 -13.04 4.29
N TYR A 74 -19.91 -12.73 4.35
CA TYR A 74 -20.51 -11.76 3.43
C TYR A 74 -19.95 -10.36 3.63
N PHE A 75 -19.77 -9.92 4.88
CA PHE A 75 -19.11 -8.65 5.17
C PHE A 75 -17.73 -8.57 4.52
N LEU A 76 -16.89 -9.60 4.65
CA LEU A 76 -15.57 -9.66 4.01
C LEU A 76 -15.65 -9.57 2.48
N VAL A 77 -16.62 -10.27 1.87
CA VAL A 77 -16.83 -10.20 0.41
C VAL A 77 -17.19 -8.79 -0.03
N PHE A 78 -18.08 -8.09 0.69
CA PHE A 78 -18.43 -6.71 0.36
C PHE A 78 -17.28 -5.74 0.62
N PHE A 79 -16.55 -5.93 1.72
CA PHE A 79 -15.45 -5.05 2.09
C PHE A 79 -14.26 -5.15 1.13
N PHE A 80 -13.99 -6.34 0.57
CA PHE A 80 -12.91 -6.59 -0.40
C PHE A 80 -13.40 -6.81 -1.84
N PHE A 81 -14.66 -6.48 -2.12
CA PHE A 81 -15.31 -6.66 -3.42
C PHE A 81 -14.48 -6.18 -4.63
N PRO A 82 -13.88 -4.97 -4.63
CA PRO A 82 -13.12 -4.52 -5.80
C PRO A 82 -11.91 -5.42 -6.10
N GLY A 83 -11.23 -5.94 -5.08
CA GLY A 83 -10.10 -6.86 -5.28
C GLY A 83 -10.55 -8.26 -5.72
N LEU A 84 -11.69 -8.73 -5.22
CA LEU A 84 -12.29 -9.99 -5.66
C LEU A 84 -12.67 -9.96 -7.15
N LEU A 85 -13.15 -8.81 -7.66
CA LEU A 85 -13.43 -8.63 -9.08
C LEU A 85 -12.18 -8.76 -9.95
N VAL A 86 -11.05 -8.19 -9.52
CA VAL A 86 -9.77 -8.28 -10.25
C VAL A 86 -9.29 -9.73 -10.36
N LEU A 87 -9.49 -10.53 -9.32
CA LEU A 87 -9.09 -11.95 -9.30
C LEU A 87 -10.11 -12.90 -9.96
N SER A 88 -11.35 -12.44 -10.16
CA SER A 88 -12.46 -13.27 -10.65
C SER A 88 -12.21 -14.00 -11.98
N PRO A 89 -11.55 -13.42 -13.01
CA PRO A 89 -11.29 -14.16 -14.25
C PRO A 89 -10.17 -15.19 -14.12
N ILE A 90 -9.33 -15.11 -13.08
CA ILE A 90 -8.11 -15.91 -12.94
C ILE A 90 -8.38 -17.19 -12.15
N ILE A 91 -9.20 -17.11 -11.10
CA ILE A 91 -9.32 -18.22 -10.14
C ILE A 91 -10.54 -19.09 -10.44
N ASN A 92 -10.33 -20.40 -10.54
CA ASN A 92 -11.38 -21.38 -10.85
C ASN A 92 -11.64 -22.33 -9.67
N PHE A 93 -12.82 -22.25 -9.07
CA PHE A 93 -13.25 -23.09 -7.93
C PHE A 93 -14.06 -24.32 -8.35
N ARG A 94 -13.83 -24.84 -9.56
CA ARG A 94 -14.57 -26.02 -10.03
C ARG A 94 -14.26 -27.22 -9.12
N PRO A 95 -15.29 -27.89 -8.56
CA PRO A 95 -15.08 -29.12 -7.81
C PRO A 95 -14.31 -30.14 -8.66
N ARG A 96 -13.35 -30.82 -8.04
CA ARG A 96 -12.62 -31.90 -8.71
C ARG A 96 -13.57 -33.06 -8.99
N ARG A 97 -13.38 -33.74 -10.13
CA ARG A 97 -14.16 -34.94 -10.46
C ARG A 97 -13.95 -35.99 -9.37
N ARG A 98 -15.04 -36.56 -8.88
CA ARG A 98 -14.98 -37.70 -7.95
C ARG A 98 -14.43 -38.91 -8.70
N ARG A 99 -13.46 -39.62 -8.12
CA ARG A 99 -13.08 -40.96 -8.60
C ARG A 99 -14.23 -41.89 -8.23
N ILE A 100 -14.77 -42.59 -9.21
CA ILE A 100 -15.74 -43.66 -9.00
C ILE A 100 -14.90 -44.93 -9.10
N GLU A 101 -14.71 -45.63 -7.98
CA GLU A 101 -14.14 -46.98 -8.00
C GLU A 101 -15.27 -47.93 -8.42
N ALA A 102 -14.96 -48.84 -9.35
CA ALA A 102 -15.91 -49.77 -9.94
C ALA A 102 -16.10 -51.01 -9.05
#